data_AF-A0AA96VM48-F1
#
_entry.id   AF-A0AA96VM48-F1
#
_cell.length_a   1.000
_cell.length_b   1.000
_cell.length_c   1.000
_cell.angle_alpha   90.00
_cell.angle_beta   90.00
_cell.angle_gamma   90.00
#
_symmetry.space_group_name_H-M   'P 1'
#
loop_
_entity.id
_entity.type
_entity.pdbx_description
1 polymer ?
#
loop_
_entity_poly.entity_id
_entity_poly.type
_entity_poly.pdbx_seq_one_letter_code
_entity_poly.pdbx_strand_id
1 'polypeptide(L)' 'MISLNVATKEEVDSLIERVEVNGGQITGRPTDAYGFYGASFTDLDGHHFNVIVM' A
#
# COMPACT_ATOMS: atom_id res chain seq x y z
N MET A 1 -0.18 -11.85 5.14
CA MET A 1 0.27 -10.44 5.01
C MET A 1 1.53 -10.44 4.16
N ILE A 2 1.51 -9.71 3.05
CA ILE A 2 2.60 -9.65 2.07
C ILE A 2 3.14 -8.20 2.03
N SER A 3 4.44 -8.03 2.24
CA SER A 3 5.10 -6.72 2.15
C SER A 3 5.69 -6.52 0.76
N LEU A 4 5.36 -5.39 0.14
CA LEU A 4 5.94 -4.93 -1.12
C LEU A 4 6.86 -3.74 -0.82
N ASN A 5 8.11 -3.83 -1.28
CA ASN A 5 9.06 -2.72 -1.16
C ASN A 5 9.03 -1.88 -2.43
N VAL A 6 9.06 -0.56 -2.27
CA VAL A 6 9.18 0.42 -3.35
C VAL A 6 10.26 1.43 -3.00
N ALA A 7 10.81 2.11 -3.99
CA ALA A 7 11.94 3.02 -3.81
C ALA A 7 11.51 4.43 -3.37
N THR A 8 10.29 4.86 -3.69
CA THR A 8 9.85 6.23 -3.40
C THR A 8 8.42 6.32 -2.85
N LYS A 9 8.11 7.47 -2.23
CA LYS A 9 6.76 7.77 -1.71
C LYS A 9 5.72 7.84 -2.83
N GLU A 10 6.11 8.36 -3.98
CA GLU A 10 5.25 8.49 -5.16
C GLU A 10 4.85 7.11 -5.72
N GLU A 11 5.73 6.11 -5.62
CA GLU A 11 5.41 4.73 -5.99
C GLU A 11 4.37 4.11 -5.04
N VAL A 12 4.43 4.43 -3.74
CA VAL A 12 3.37 4.05 -2.78
C VAL A 12 2.04 4.67 -3.19
N ASP A 13 2.02 5.98 -3.42
CA ASP A 13 0.80 6.71 -3.75
C ASP A 13 0.16 6.20 -5.06
N SER A 14 0.98 6.03 -6.11
CA SER A 14 0.52 5.49 -7.39
C SER A 14 0.02 4.05 -7.28
N LEU A 15 0.66 3.21 -6.46
CA LEU A 15 0.21 1.84 -6.25
C LEU A 15 -1.14 1.81 -5.53
N ILE A 16 -1.33 2.66 -4.51
CA ILE A 16 -2.59 2.75 -3.78
C ILE A 16 -3.73 3.27 -4.66
N GLU A 17 -3.50 4.29 -5.47
CA GLU A 17 -4.47 4.75 -6.46
C GLU A 17 -4.88 3.62 -7.41
N ARG A 18 -3.90 2.85 -7.91
CA ARG A 18 -4.17 1.70 -8.78
C ARG A 18 -4.96 0.61 -8.06
N VAL A 19 -4.68 0.32 -6.80
CA VAL A 19 -5.44 -0.65 -6.00
C VAL A 19 -6.90 -0.21 -5.88
N GLU A 20 -7.15 1.05 -5.52
CA GLU A 20 -8.50 1.59 -5.37
C GLU A 20 -9.28 1.54 -6.70
N VAL A 21 -8.67 1.94 -7.82
CA VAL A 21 -9.28 1.90 -9.16
C VAL A 21 -9.59 0.46 -9.61
N ASN A 22 -8.83 -0.53 -9.17
CA ASN A 22 -9.03 -1.94 -9.51
C ASN A 22 -9.88 -2.71 -8.48
N GLY A 23 -10.53 -2.01 -7.55
CA GLY A 23 -11.48 -2.60 -6.60
C GLY A 23 -10.86 -3.24 -5.35
N GLY A 24 -9.56 -3.07 -5.14
CA GLY A 24 -8.93 -3.40 -3.87
C GLY A 24 -9.35 -2.42 -2.77
N GLN A 25 -9.35 -2.89 -1.51
CA GLN A 25 -9.80 -2.09 -0.38
C GLN A 25 -8.62 -1.49 0.37
N ILE A 26 -8.55 -0.16 0.46
CA ILE A 26 -7.53 0.53 1.24
C ILE A 26 -7.85 0.39 2.74
N THR A 27 -6.96 -0.29 3.47
CA THR A 27 -7.10 -0.54 4.91
C THR A 27 -6.23 0.39 5.76
N GLY A 28 -5.21 1.01 5.15
CA GLY A 28 -4.41 2.08 5.72
C GLY A 28 -3.94 3.01 4.63
N ARG A 29 -4.29 4.30 4.72
CA ARG A 29 -3.85 5.32 3.76
C ARG A 29 -2.33 5.55 3.84
N PRO A 30 -1.69 6.01 2.75
CA PRO A 30 -0.29 6.42 2.77
C PRO A 30 0.02 7.38 3.92
N THR A 31 0.95 6.99 4.78
CA THR A 31 1.37 7.79 5.94
C THR A 31 2.80 7.44 6.34
N ASP A 32 3.47 8.38 7.00
CA ASP A 32 4.69 8.10 7.75
C ASP A 32 4.29 7.42 9.08
N ALA A 33 4.75 6.19 9.31
CA ALA A 33 4.50 5.44 10.53
C ALA A 33 5.69 4.52 10.86
N TYR A 34 6.06 4.45 12.14
CA TYR A 34 7.13 3.57 12.64
C TYR A 34 8.48 3.70 11.91
N GLY A 35 8.78 4.88 11.37
CA GLY A 35 10.03 5.16 10.64
C GLY A 35 9.99 4.82 9.14
N PHE A 36 8.85 4.39 8.61
CA PHE A 36 8.66 4.09 7.20
C PHE A 36 7.52 4.91 6.63
N TYR A 37 7.58 5.21 5.33
CA TYR A 37 6.42 5.68 4.58
C TYR A 37 5.76 4.48 3.90
N GLY A 38 4.45 4.33 4.04
CA GLY A 38 3.76 3.19 3.46
C GLY A 38 2.25 3.23 3.61
N ALA A 39 1.61 2.21 3.06
CA ALA A 39 0.16 2.04 3.05
C ALA A 39 -0.23 0.56 3.10
N SER A 40 -1.50 0.27 3.41
CA SER A 40 -2.01 -1.10 3.51
C SER A 40 -3.33 -1.24 2.75
N PHE A 41 -3.53 -2.42 2.15
CA PHE A 41 -4.74 -2.74 1.39
C PHE A 41 -5.05 -4.24 1.42
N THR A 42 -6.23 -4.61 0.93
CA THR A 42 -6.55 -6.00 0.59
C THR A 42 -6.89 -6.14 -0.89
N ASP A 43 -6.54 -7.28 -1.47
CA ASP A 43 -7.01 -7.65 -2.81
C ASP A 43 -8.50 -8.05 -2.80
N LEU A 44 -9.01 -8.51 -3.95
CA LEU A 44 -10.41 -8.90 -4.14
C LEU A 44 -10.83 -10.11 -3.29
N ASP A 45 -9.87 -10.93 -2.88
CA ASP A 45 -10.09 -12.12 -2.05
C ASP A 45 -9.87 -11.83 -0.54
N GLY A 46 -9.52 -10.59 -0.19
CA GLY A 46 -9.28 -10.16 1.18
C GLY A 46 -7.88 -10.46 1.71
N HIS A 47 -6.92 -10.85 0.85
CA HIS A 47 -5.55 -11.04 1.28
C HIS A 47 -4.90 -9.69 1.60
N HIS A 48 -4.23 -9.60 2.75
CA HIS A 48 -3.61 -8.36 3.21
C HIS A 48 -2.23 -8.11 2.62
N PHE A 49 -2.03 -6.88 2.14
CA PHE A 49 -0.77 -6.34 1.65
C PHE A 49 -0.41 -5.04 2.38
N ASN A 50 0.87 -4.78 2.49
CA ASN A 50 1.41 -3.46 2.81
C ASN A 50 2.50 -3.10 1.81
N VAL A 51 2.53 -1.84 1.40
CA VAL A 51 3.60 -1.28 0.58
C VAL A 51 4.40 -0.31 1.43
N ILE A 52 5.72 -0.42 1.41
CA ILE A 52 6.63 0.37 2.23
C ILE A 52 7.80 0.88 1.41
N VAL A 53 8.25 2.11 1.70
CA VAL A 53 9.48 2.67 1.14
C VAL A 53 10.68 2.13 1.90
N MET A 54 11.61 1.48 1.20
CA MET A 54 12.85 0.93 1.76
C MET A 54 14.01 1.01 0.76
#